data_AF-A0A9E1PA67-F1
#
_entry.id   AF-A0A9E1PA67-F1
#
_cell.length_a   1.000
_cell.length_b   1.000
_cell.length_c   1.000
_cell.angle_alpha   90.00
_cell.angle_beta   90.00
_cell.angle_gamma   90.00
#
_symmetry.space_group_name_H-M   'P 1'
#
loop_
_entity.id
_entity.type
_entity.pdbx_description
1 polymer ?
#
loop_
_entity_poly.entity_id
_entity_poly.type
_entity_poly.pdbx_seq_one_letter_code
_entity_poly.pdbx_strand_id
1 'polypeptide(L)'
;MANSIIANQDSSKSLIFKIFSLDDEDSKKYEKGYFFDRVFKRREFHKPVNFIPMELRYGFGYNAGGGFLGLGSLKSSWMDYESDITEFNGGTLRARFGHQLDLDIMKTNLAYYWFGNSWLDMHTGLNLRYSSLLAPSVIPSDWNASKESWKESKFNAKLYEIGWSQSLILQWFESWYTTYRYTYGIAFSQFYEKESKPSGSGPSQSFTIGARYIIDNGLTNRFSVGLDLKYTNTSIKNIKDPNDITPINNFKIQTAGIYFTAAVFFGGQRTKGDIGKSHYYSKDYILAKSTLEEFVDEYPNHVNINSAKKLIIESERKIPYQLMREGMNFDQRGLIERAVQRYIQAKTIADTLLKDVIDERIREIAFKEIENAETLMSQGYGDSAIAHVTNVSGWYPGVSHHIKRFKINHLMNQGEQLYKAGLYNRSLFYFDQALKIDSRLTFEVATF
;
A
#
# COMPACT_ATOMS: atom_id res chain seq x y z
N MET A 1 20.81 -42.47 21.00
CA MET A 1 21.61 -41.23 20.97
C MET A 1 21.81 -40.88 19.50
N ALA A 2 20.93 -40.12 18.84
CA ALA A 2 20.69 -38.68 18.98
C ALA A 2 21.97 -37.85 18.76
N ASN A 3 22.07 -37.21 17.58
CA ASN A 3 22.45 -35.80 17.35
C ASN A 3 22.70 -35.59 15.85
N SER A 4 21.70 -35.08 15.11
CA SER A 4 21.34 -33.65 14.95
C SER A 4 22.14 -32.99 13.81
N ILE A 5 21.60 -33.10 12.61
CA ILE A 5 21.98 -32.25 11.48
C ILE A 5 21.37 -30.87 11.77
N ILE A 6 22.24 -29.91 12.11
CA ILE A 6 21.88 -28.51 12.25
C ILE A 6 21.58 -28.00 10.84
N ALA A 7 20.30 -27.86 10.51
CA ALA A 7 19.87 -27.04 9.39
C ALA A 7 20.18 -25.58 9.76
N ASN A 8 21.27 -25.04 9.21
CA ASN A 8 21.50 -23.60 9.25
C ASN A 8 20.34 -22.91 8.51
N GLN A 9 19.39 -22.36 9.28
CA GLN A 9 18.51 -21.32 8.78
C GLN A 9 19.38 -20.10 8.51
N ASP A 10 19.72 -19.92 7.24
CA ASP A 10 20.42 -18.74 6.75
C ASP A 10 19.51 -17.51 6.90
N SER A 11 19.68 -16.81 8.02
CA SER A 11 18.94 -15.60 8.39
C SER A 11 19.40 -14.34 7.64
N SER A 12 20.28 -14.50 6.65
CA SER A 12 20.86 -13.40 5.87
C SER A 12 20.03 -12.96 4.66
N LYS A 13 18.93 -13.66 4.33
CA LYS A 13 18.02 -13.23 3.25
C LYS A 13 17.23 -11.99 3.69
N SER A 14 17.80 -10.82 3.43
CA SER A 14 17.20 -9.49 3.59
C SER A 14 15.70 -9.48 3.23
N LEU A 15 14.90 -8.87 4.10
CA LEU A 15 13.45 -8.63 3.93
C LEU A 15 13.07 -8.05 2.55
N ILE A 16 14.02 -7.36 1.90
CA ILE A 16 13.85 -6.79 0.56
C ILE A 16 13.77 -7.91 -0.49
N PHE A 17 14.58 -8.97 -0.39
CA PHE A 17 14.55 -10.08 -1.35
C PHE A 17 13.30 -10.96 -1.22
N LYS A 18 12.69 -11.05 -0.03
CA LYS A 18 11.38 -11.69 0.16
C LYS A 18 10.22 -10.97 -0.55
N ILE A 19 10.38 -9.68 -0.89
CA ILE A 19 9.38 -8.92 -1.65
C ILE A 19 9.50 -9.20 -3.17
N PHE A 20 10.65 -9.72 -3.63
CA PHE A 20 10.95 -9.94 -5.04
C PHE A 20 11.12 -11.42 -5.42
N SER A 21 11.16 -12.36 -4.47
CA SER A 21 11.16 -13.79 -4.74
C SER A 21 9.74 -14.28 -5.04
N LEU A 22 9.48 -14.60 -6.30
CA LEU A 22 8.30 -15.34 -6.73
C LEU A 22 8.44 -16.80 -6.27
N ASP A 23 8.02 -17.11 -5.05
CA ASP A 23 7.87 -18.51 -4.61
C ASP A 23 6.53 -19.08 -5.10
N ASP A 24 6.53 -20.37 -5.47
CA ASP A 24 5.34 -21.10 -5.93
C ASP A 24 4.21 -21.14 -4.88
N GLU A 25 4.55 -21.07 -3.59
CA GLU A 25 3.56 -20.98 -2.50
C GLU A 25 2.81 -19.64 -2.48
N ASP A 26 3.49 -18.53 -2.74
CA ASP A 26 2.85 -17.20 -2.76
C ASP A 26 1.92 -17.03 -3.97
N SER A 27 2.21 -17.70 -5.09
CA SER A 27 1.32 -17.74 -6.26
C SER A 27 -0.02 -18.45 -5.97
N LYS A 28 0.00 -19.45 -5.07
CA LYS A 28 -1.21 -20.13 -4.58
C LYS A 28 -2.01 -19.20 -3.67
N LYS A 29 -1.34 -18.40 -2.86
CA LYS A 29 -1.97 -17.52 -1.86
C LYS A 29 -2.51 -16.21 -2.44
N TYR A 30 -1.77 -15.55 -3.34
CA TYR A 30 -2.10 -14.21 -3.83
C TYR A 30 -2.35 -14.17 -5.33
N GLU A 31 -3.10 -13.17 -5.78
CA GLU A 31 -3.39 -12.97 -7.21
C GLU A 31 -2.15 -12.49 -7.97
N LYS A 32 -2.08 -12.81 -9.27
CA LYS A 32 -0.96 -12.40 -10.12
C LYS A 32 -0.79 -10.87 -10.10
N GLY A 33 0.44 -10.42 -9.88
CA GLY A 33 0.76 -8.99 -9.80
C GLY A 33 0.67 -8.40 -8.39
N TYR A 34 0.35 -9.19 -7.37
CA TYR A 34 0.31 -8.74 -5.97
C TYR A 34 1.58 -8.00 -5.51
N PHE A 35 2.76 -8.55 -5.79
CA PHE A 35 4.03 -7.91 -5.39
C PHE A 35 4.25 -6.57 -6.10
N PHE A 36 3.99 -6.51 -7.40
CA PHE A 36 4.08 -5.28 -8.16
C PHE A 36 3.11 -4.23 -7.63
N ASP A 37 1.87 -4.62 -7.34
CA ASP A 37 0.88 -3.73 -6.72
C ASP A 37 1.36 -3.22 -5.36
N ARG A 38 1.80 -4.12 -4.49
CA ARG A 38 2.25 -3.79 -3.13
C ARG A 38 3.40 -2.78 -3.10
N VAL A 39 4.28 -2.80 -4.10
CA VAL A 39 5.43 -1.89 -4.19
C VAL A 39 5.05 -0.58 -4.90
N PHE A 40 4.33 -0.65 -6.02
CA PHE A 40 4.19 0.52 -6.91
C PHE A 40 2.79 1.12 -6.96
N LYS A 41 1.75 0.37 -6.61
CA LYS A 41 0.36 0.79 -6.77
C LYS A 41 -0.50 0.66 -5.52
N ARG A 42 0.05 0.25 -4.37
CA ARG A 42 -0.71 -0.03 -3.14
C ARG A 42 -1.68 1.07 -2.73
N ARG A 43 -1.36 2.32 -3.08
CA ARG A 43 -2.10 3.53 -2.72
C ARG A 43 -2.84 4.14 -3.91
N GLU A 44 -3.17 3.37 -4.92
CA GLU A 44 -3.83 3.86 -6.15
C GLU A 44 -5.16 4.58 -5.87
N PHE A 45 -5.88 4.25 -4.81
CA PHE A 45 -7.21 4.80 -4.54
C PHE A 45 -7.23 5.74 -3.33
N HIS A 46 -6.07 6.11 -2.80
CA HIS A 46 -5.99 6.96 -1.62
C HIS A 46 -6.58 8.35 -1.86
N LYS A 47 -7.04 9.00 -0.78
CA LYS A 47 -7.37 10.43 -0.85
C LYS A 47 -6.08 11.21 -1.14
N PRO A 48 -6.07 12.13 -2.10
CA PRO A 48 -4.89 12.95 -2.35
C PRO A 48 -4.56 13.81 -1.12
N VAL A 49 -3.29 14.10 -0.91
CA VAL A 49 -2.88 15.12 0.06
C VAL A 49 -3.26 16.47 -0.52
N ASN A 50 -4.30 17.11 0.04
CA ASN A 50 -4.89 18.31 -0.54
C ASN A 50 -4.24 19.60 -0.02
N PHE A 51 -3.81 19.60 1.25
CA PHE A 51 -3.33 20.80 1.92
C PHE A 51 -2.28 20.50 2.98
N ILE A 52 -1.24 21.32 3.03
CA ILE A 52 -0.19 21.29 4.04
C ILE A 52 -0.08 22.72 4.60
N PRO A 53 -0.74 23.04 5.73
CA PRO A 53 -0.72 24.40 6.26
C PRO A 53 0.70 24.83 6.67
N MET A 54 1.51 23.90 7.17
CA MET A 54 2.84 24.18 7.67
C MET A 54 3.76 22.96 7.55
N GLU A 55 4.97 23.20 7.05
CA GLU A 55 6.08 22.24 7.08
C GLU A 55 7.36 22.96 7.53
N LEU A 56 7.89 22.54 8.67
CA LEU A 56 9.06 23.11 9.34
C LEU A 56 10.27 22.20 9.10
N ARG A 57 11.40 22.78 8.69
CA ARG A 57 12.67 22.07 8.59
C ARG A 57 13.76 22.83 9.32
N TYR A 58 14.50 22.13 10.16
CA TYR A 58 15.65 22.66 10.85
C TYR A 58 16.83 21.72 10.67
N GLY A 59 17.99 22.26 10.32
CA GLY A 59 19.14 21.41 10.04
C GLY A 59 20.44 22.15 9.92
N PHE A 60 21.45 21.37 9.59
CA PHE A 60 22.84 21.79 9.50
C PHE A 60 23.34 21.54 8.09
N GLY A 61 24.10 22.51 7.58
CA GLY A 61 24.63 22.47 6.23
C GLY A 61 26.09 22.90 6.20
N TYR A 62 26.80 22.38 5.22
CA TYR A 62 28.16 22.76 4.91
C TYR A 62 28.16 23.63 3.65
N ASN A 63 28.74 24.83 3.77
CA ASN A 63 28.93 25.75 2.67
C ASN A 63 30.13 25.31 1.84
N ALA A 64 29.84 24.86 0.64
CA ALA A 64 30.82 24.50 -0.36
C ALA A 64 30.86 25.54 -1.48
N GLY A 65 32.03 25.74 -2.06
CA GLY A 65 32.21 26.67 -3.17
C GLY A 65 31.70 26.13 -4.50
N GLY A 66 32.33 26.56 -5.59
CA GLY A 66 32.13 25.94 -6.91
C GLY A 66 32.60 24.47 -6.94
N GLY A 67 31.80 23.59 -7.55
CA GLY A 67 32.08 22.16 -7.75
C GLY A 67 30.83 21.32 -8.00
N PHE A 68 30.97 20.08 -8.51
CA PHE A 68 29.84 19.15 -8.66
C PHE A 68 29.26 18.80 -7.27
N LEU A 69 27.95 19.03 -7.09
CA LEU A 69 27.20 18.79 -5.84
C LEU A 69 27.74 19.49 -4.58
N GLY A 70 28.55 20.55 -4.72
CA GLY A 70 29.13 21.22 -3.55
C GLY A 70 30.15 20.37 -2.79
N LEU A 71 30.90 19.49 -3.48
CA LEU A 71 32.04 18.77 -2.88
C LEU A 71 33.40 19.40 -3.25
N GLY A 72 33.40 20.68 -3.67
CA GLY A 72 34.58 21.43 -4.08
C GLY A 72 35.17 22.32 -2.99
N SER A 73 36.42 22.75 -3.17
CA SER A 73 37.04 23.78 -2.33
C SER A 73 36.51 25.17 -2.69
N LEU A 74 36.26 26.04 -1.69
CA LEU A 74 35.97 27.48 -1.86
C LEU A 74 37.16 28.29 -2.45
N LYS A 75 38.07 27.66 -3.21
CA LYS A 75 39.34 28.27 -3.66
C LYS A 75 39.25 29.06 -4.97
N SER A 76 38.13 29.02 -5.70
CA SER A 76 37.94 29.91 -6.85
C SER A 76 36.46 30.10 -7.20
N SER A 77 36.10 31.32 -7.66
CA SER A 77 34.80 31.70 -8.26
C SER A 77 33.55 31.71 -7.36
N TRP A 78 33.71 31.69 -6.03
CA TRP A 78 32.56 31.80 -5.12
C TRP A 78 32.29 33.24 -4.68
N MET A 79 33.26 34.16 -4.81
CA MET A 79 33.14 35.56 -4.45
C MET A 79 34.01 36.39 -5.38
N ASP A 80 33.45 37.47 -5.92
CA ASP A 80 34.14 38.44 -6.77
C ASP A 80 34.34 39.75 -5.99
N TYR A 81 35.42 40.46 -6.33
CA TYR A 81 35.87 41.67 -5.64
C TYR A 81 35.97 42.85 -6.59
N GLU A 82 35.93 44.07 -6.05
CA GLU A 82 36.06 45.31 -6.81
C GLU A 82 37.49 45.60 -7.30
N SER A 83 38.50 44.97 -6.70
CA SER A 83 39.93 45.19 -6.98
C SER A 83 40.74 43.90 -6.83
N ASP A 84 41.99 43.89 -7.32
CA ASP A 84 42.96 42.81 -7.11
C ASP A 84 43.40 42.75 -5.63
N ILE A 85 42.58 42.11 -4.80
CA ILE A 85 42.80 41.91 -3.37
C ILE A 85 42.89 40.42 -3.02
N THR A 86 43.38 40.14 -1.81
CA THR A 86 43.47 38.76 -1.30
C THR A 86 42.09 38.12 -1.21
N GLU A 87 41.91 37.00 -1.92
CA GLU A 87 40.63 36.28 -1.92
C GLU A 87 40.34 35.65 -0.55
N PHE A 88 39.13 35.89 -0.04
CA PHE A 88 38.63 35.17 1.13
C PHE A 88 38.26 33.72 0.75
N ASN A 89 38.86 32.76 1.45
CA ASN A 89 38.71 31.34 1.15
C ASN A 89 37.60 30.64 1.96
N GLY A 90 36.79 31.39 2.73
CA GLY A 90 35.75 30.86 3.61
C GLY A 90 36.26 30.29 4.94
N GLY A 91 37.55 30.46 5.26
CA GLY A 91 38.14 30.03 6.53
C GLY A 91 38.27 28.50 6.69
N THR A 92 38.42 28.08 7.95
CA THR A 92 38.53 26.67 8.35
C THR A 92 37.24 25.89 8.06
N LEU A 93 37.30 24.55 8.09
CA LEU A 93 36.11 23.69 7.93
C LEU A 93 34.98 24.08 8.89
N ARG A 94 35.30 24.40 10.14
CA ARG A 94 34.32 24.81 11.16
C ARG A 94 33.57 26.08 10.77
N ALA A 95 34.24 27.00 10.07
CA ALA A 95 33.65 28.27 9.65
C ALA A 95 32.69 28.16 8.47
N ARG A 96 32.64 26.99 7.84
CA ARG A 96 31.75 26.70 6.70
C ARG A 96 30.49 25.95 7.12
N PHE A 97 30.42 25.53 8.38
CA PHE A 97 29.21 24.91 8.93
C PHE A 97 28.22 25.97 9.38
N GLY A 98 26.99 25.82 8.91
CA GLY A 98 25.87 26.66 9.26
C GLY A 98 24.66 25.87 9.71
N HIS A 99 23.68 26.61 10.22
CA HIS A 99 22.36 26.09 10.51
C HIS A 99 21.34 26.85 9.68
N GLN A 100 20.20 26.20 9.41
CA GLN A 100 19.15 26.81 8.61
C GLN A 100 17.77 26.33 9.07
N LEU A 101 16.87 27.30 9.12
CA LEU A 101 15.45 27.15 9.37
C LEU A 101 14.69 27.40 8.07
N ASP A 102 13.85 26.46 7.66
CA ASP A 102 13.06 26.52 6.44
C ASP A 102 11.59 26.24 6.81
N LEU A 103 10.71 27.17 6.48
CA LEU A 103 9.28 27.11 6.76
C LEU A 103 8.52 27.20 5.45
N ASP A 104 7.79 26.15 5.10
CA ASP A 104 6.74 26.24 4.09
C ASP A 104 5.39 26.49 4.77
N ILE A 105 4.61 27.38 4.16
CA ILE A 105 3.24 27.69 4.59
C ILE A 105 2.26 27.52 3.43
N MET A 106 1.03 27.13 3.77
CA MET A 106 -0.12 27.08 2.86
C MET A 106 0.15 26.34 1.54
N LYS A 107 0.74 25.14 1.61
CA LYS A 107 0.98 24.36 0.38
C LYS A 107 -0.31 23.68 -0.04
N THR A 108 -0.75 23.93 -1.27
CA THR A 108 -2.00 23.41 -1.82
C THR A 108 -1.73 22.51 -3.02
N ASN A 109 -2.49 21.41 -3.14
CA ASN A 109 -2.50 20.59 -4.34
C ASN A 109 -3.37 21.24 -5.41
N LEU A 110 -2.75 22.01 -6.31
CA LEU A 110 -3.46 22.78 -7.33
C LEU A 110 -4.24 21.88 -8.29
N ALA A 111 -3.71 20.71 -8.63
CA ALA A 111 -4.41 19.75 -9.48
C ALA A 111 -5.70 19.26 -8.82
N TYR A 112 -5.64 18.93 -7.52
CA TYR A 112 -6.83 18.58 -6.76
C TYR A 112 -7.84 19.74 -6.71
N TYR A 113 -7.37 20.97 -6.49
CA TYR A 113 -8.25 22.14 -6.39
C TYR A 113 -8.94 22.49 -7.71
N TRP A 114 -8.24 22.39 -8.85
CA TRP A 114 -8.79 22.74 -10.16
C TRP A 114 -9.62 21.62 -10.80
N PHE A 115 -9.26 20.36 -10.58
CA PHE A 115 -9.89 19.21 -11.26
C PHE A 115 -10.69 18.30 -10.32
N GLY A 116 -10.75 18.62 -9.02
CA GLY A 116 -11.40 17.80 -7.99
C GLY A 116 -10.69 16.47 -7.74
N ASN A 117 -9.48 16.32 -8.26
CA ASN A 117 -8.84 15.02 -8.42
C ASN A 117 -7.33 15.17 -8.63
N SER A 118 -6.54 14.24 -8.08
CA SER A 118 -5.09 14.30 -8.22
C SER A 118 -4.49 12.91 -8.31
N TRP A 119 -3.86 12.63 -9.45
CA TRP A 119 -3.07 11.42 -9.69
C TRP A 119 -1.68 11.48 -9.06
N LEU A 120 -1.22 12.70 -8.74
CA LEU A 120 0.11 12.98 -8.25
C LEU A 120 0.03 14.10 -7.21
N ASP A 121 0.47 13.82 -5.99
CA ASP A 121 0.42 14.75 -4.88
C ASP A 121 1.50 15.84 -5.02
N MET A 122 1.25 16.80 -5.91
CA MET A 122 2.08 17.98 -6.13
C MET A 122 1.48 19.18 -5.38
N HIS A 123 2.30 19.85 -4.57
CA HIS A 123 1.89 21.00 -3.77
C HIS A 123 2.70 22.23 -4.10
N THR A 124 2.01 23.35 -4.28
CA THR A 124 2.60 24.68 -4.41
C THR A 124 2.36 25.46 -3.14
N GLY A 125 3.38 26.14 -2.61
CA GLY A 125 3.22 27.02 -1.45
C GLY A 125 4.30 28.09 -1.33
N LEU A 126 4.24 28.87 -0.25
CA LEU A 126 5.22 29.92 0.03
C LEU A 126 6.31 29.39 0.96
N ASN A 127 7.55 29.79 0.70
CA ASN A 127 8.71 29.42 1.49
C ASN A 127 9.36 30.65 2.14
N LEU A 128 9.64 30.53 3.44
CA LEU A 128 10.50 31.43 4.19
C LEU A 128 11.71 30.65 4.69
N ARG A 129 12.90 31.22 4.54
CA ARG A 129 14.13 30.57 4.98
C ARG A 129 15.07 31.55 5.66
N TYR A 130 15.70 31.07 6.72
CA TYR A 130 16.78 31.73 7.40
C TYR A 130 18.00 30.81 7.46
N SER A 131 19.19 31.32 7.17
CA SER A 131 20.43 30.58 7.37
C SER A 131 21.55 31.47 7.88
N SER A 132 22.44 30.90 8.69
CA SER A 132 23.66 31.57 9.14
C SER A 132 24.76 30.58 9.49
N LEU A 133 26.01 31.06 9.50
CA LEU A 133 27.17 30.28 9.90
C LEU A 133 27.26 30.17 11.43
N LEU A 134 27.63 28.99 11.94
CA LEU A 134 27.78 28.74 13.37
C LEU A 134 29.06 29.37 13.95
N ALA A 135 30.12 29.41 13.15
CA ALA A 135 31.42 29.95 13.57
C ALA A 135 32.08 30.77 12.44
N PRO A 136 31.53 31.94 12.07
CA PRO A 136 32.07 32.82 11.04
C PRO A 136 33.60 33.03 11.11
N SER A 137 34.28 32.97 9.97
CA SER A 137 35.73 33.26 9.89
C SER A 137 35.97 34.75 9.76
N VAL A 138 37.12 35.21 10.28
CA VAL A 138 37.63 36.56 10.05
C VAL A 138 37.98 36.71 8.57
N ILE A 139 37.65 37.85 7.98
CA ILE A 139 38.07 38.24 6.63
C ILE A 139 39.59 38.49 6.58
N PRO A 140 40.23 38.50 5.40
CA PRO A 140 41.66 38.80 5.29
C PRO A 140 41.99 40.18 5.88
N SER A 141 43.00 40.25 6.75
CA SER A 141 43.45 41.49 7.40
C SER A 141 43.96 42.53 6.41
N ASP A 142 44.49 42.09 5.27
CA ASP A 142 45.05 42.94 4.23
C ASP A 142 43.99 43.85 3.57
N TRP A 143 42.70 43.52 3.69
CA TRP A 143 41.62 44.39 3.20
C TRP A 143 41.66 45.76 3.89
N ASN A 144 41.86 45.79 5.21
CA ASN A 144 41.96 47.04 5.96
C ASN A 144 43.20 47.85 5.55
N ALA A 145 44.29 47.18 5.16
CA ALA A 145 45.49 47.84 4.65
C ALA A 145 45.27 48.46 3.27
N SER A 146 44.40 47.88 2.43
CA SER A 146 44.02 48.46 1.14
C SER A 146 43.09 49.66 1.27
N LYS A 147 42.19 49.65 2.26
CA LYS A 147 41.27 50.77 2.52
C LYS A 147 40.84 50.81 3.99
N GLU A 148 41.06 51.94 4.64
CA GLU A 148 40.78 52.13 6.08
C GLU A 148 39.30 51.95 6.46
N SER A 149 38.37 52.14 5.52
CA SER A 149 36.95 51.89 5.74
C SER A 149 36.62 50.39 5.86
N TRP A 150 37.44 49.49 5.31
CA TRP A 150 37.24 48.04 5.35
C TRP A 150 37.69 47.46 6.69
N LYS A 151 36.83 47.60 7.71
CA LYS A 151 37.11 47.13 9.07
C LYS A 151 37.18 45.61 9.16
N GLU A 152 38.10 45.10 9.98
CA GLU A 152 38.15 43.68 10.32
C GLU A 152 36.82 43.21 10.93
N SER A 153 36.24 42.19 10.31
CA SER A 153 34.99 41.59 10.76
C SER A 153 34.93 40.11 10.40
N LYS A 154 33.92 39.42 10.90
CA LYS A 154 33.67 38.01 10.58
C LYS A 154 32.58 37.89 9.53
N PHE A 155 32.89 37.17 8.45
CA PHE A 155 31.94 36.91 7.38
C PHE A 155 30.96 35.81 7.79
N ASN A 156 29.71 36.18 8.02
CA ASN A 156 28.62 35.28 8.42
C ASN A 156 27.65 35.02 7.26
N ALA A 157 27.46 36.00 6.38
CA ALA A 157 26.47 35.95 5.29
C ALA A 157 25.11 35.44 5.76
N LYS A 158 24.52 36.09 6.78
CA LYS A 158 23.17 35.74 7.24
C LYS A 158 22.19 35.92 6.08
N LEU A 159 21.46 34.87 5.72
CA LEU A 159 20.51 34.90 4.61
C LEU A 159 19.08 34.86 5.14
N TYR A 160 18.25 35.72 4.55
CA TYR A 160 16.80 35.69 4.66
C TYR A 160 16.25 35.49 3.25
N GLU A 161 15.44 34.46 3.04
CA GLU A 161 14.93 34.12 1.71
C GLU A 161 13.41 34.01 1.74
N ILE A 162 12.80 34.52 0.67
CA ILE A 162 11.37 34.39 0.40
C ILE A 162 11.24 33.79 -0.99
N GLY A 163 10.46 32.73 -1.12
CA GLY A 163 10.34 32.03 -2.40
C GLY A 163 9.07 31.22 -2.54
N TRP A 164 8.95 30.64 -3.73
CA TRP A 164 7.90 29.70 -4.09
C TRP A 164 8.45 28.29 -3.93
N SER A 165 7.66 27.43 -3.29
CA SER A 165 7.97 26.00 -3.14
C SER A 165 7.05 25.15 -4.01
N GLN A 166 7.63 24.16 -4.66
CA GLN A 166 6.94 23.10 -5.36
C GLN A 166 7.42 21.78 -4.78
N SER A 167 6.51 20.95 -4.28
CA SER A 167 6.86 19.64 -3.73
C SER A 167 6.01 18.53 -4.31
N LEU A 168 6.62 17.38 -4.52
CA LEU A 168 5.98 16.13 -4.86
C LEU A 168 6.04 15.18 -3.66
N ILE A 169 4.90 14.63 -3.27
CA ILE A 169 4.78 13.54 -2.29
C ILE A 169 4.56 12.23 -3.04
N LEU A 170 5.41 11.24 -2.77
CA LEU A 170 5.21 9.86 -3.22
C LEU A 170 5.00 8.96 -2.00
N GLN A 171 3.75 8.61 -1.74
CA GLN A 171 3.37 7.75 -0.63
C GLN A 171 3.23 6.30 -1.08
N TRP A 172 4.33 5.55 -1.04
CA TRP A 172 4.33 4.12 -1.37
C TRP A 172 3.70 3.25 -0.27
N PHE A 173 3.75 3.70 0.99
CA PHE A 173 3.33 2.92 2.16
C PHE A 173 2.41 3.72 3.10
N GLU A 174 1.75 3.03 4.02
CA GLU A 174 0.79 3.65 4.95
C GLU A 174 1.46 4.53 5.99
N SER A 175 2.66 4.14 6.43
CA SER A 175 3.39 4.78 7.52
C SER A 175 4.48 5.74 7.06
N TRP A 176 4.82 5.79 5.76
CA TRP A 176 5.87 6.67 5.28
C TRP A 176 5.71 7.07 3.81
N TYR A 177 6.32 8.20 3.45
CA TYR A 177 6.36 8.74 2.09
C TYR A 177 7.70 9.39 1.80
N THR A 178 8.04 9.54 0.52
CA THR A 178 9.17 10.37 0.09
C THR A 178 8.68 11.73 -0.43
N THR A 179 9.53 12.74 -0.28
CA THR A 179 9.27 14.10 -0.74
C THR A 179 10.38 14.58 -1.66
N TYR A 180 10.00 15.22 -2.77
CA TYR A 180 10.92 15.87 -3.68
C TYR A 180 10.48 17.32 -3.81
N ARG A 181 11.32 18.26 -3.38
CA ARG A 181 10.95 19.66 -3.32
C ARG A 181 11.98 20.53 -4.04
N TYR A 182 11.45 21.47 -4.80
CA TYR A 182 12.20 22.55 -5.41
C TYR A 182 11.69 23.89 -4.87
N THR A 183 12.59 24.83 -4.62
CA THR A 183 12.24 26.21 -4.26
C THR A 183 12.98 27.19 -5.13
N TYR A 184 12.31 28.26 -5.51
CA TYR A 184 12.93 29.40 -6.20
C TYR A 184 12.43 30.71 -5.61
N GLY A 185 13.34 31.65 -5.36
CA GLY A 185 13.01 32.90 -4.70
C GLY A 185 14.14 33.92 -4.70
N ILE A 186 13.99 34.89 -3.81
CA ILE A 186 14.93 35.99 -3.61
C ILE A 186 15.55 35.85 -2.21
N ALA A 187 16.86 35.98 -2.15
CA ALA A 187 17.62 36.05 -0.91
C ALA A 187 18.07 37.48 -0.63
N PHE A 188 18.11 37.82 0.65
CA PHE A 188 18.68 39.01 1.22
C PHE A 188 19.79 38.60 2.18
N SER A 189 20.98 39.16 2.02
CA SER A 189 22.14 38.80 2.82
C SER A 189 22.66 39.97 3.64
N GLN A 190 23.07 39.68 4.88
CA GLN A 190 23.89 40.56 5.72
C GLN A 190 25.26 39.92 5.87
N PHE A 191 26.32 40.61 5.45
CA PHE A 191 27.60 39.93 5.23
C PHE A 191 28.34 39.66 6.53
N TYR A 192 28.31 40.62 7.46
CA TYR A 192 29.12 40.60 8.66
C TYR A 192 28.31 40.31 9.91
N GLU A 193 28.95 39.70 10.91
CA GLU A 193 28.28 39.28 12.15
C GLU A 193 27.74 40.46 12.99
N LYS A 194 28.56 41.53 13.08
CA LYS A 194 28.33 42.68 13.96
C LYS A 194 27.72 43.90 13.27
N GLU A 195 27.61 43.87 11.93
CA GLU A 195 27.18 45.01 11.13
C GLU A 195 26.01 44.59 10.21
N SER A 196 24.93 45.38 10.20
CA SER A 196 23.76 45.12 9.35
C SER A 196 23.94 45.59 7.90
N LYS A 197 24.97 46.40 7.66
CA LYS A 197 25.46 46.83 6.34
C LYS A 197 26.91 46.35 6.25
N PRO A 198 27.42 45.92 5.08
CA PRO A 198 26.79 45.90 3.77
C PRO A 198 25.74 44.80 3.67
N SER A 199 24.78 45.01 2.76
CA SER A 199 23.71 44.06 2.50
C SER A 199 23.66 43.73 1.02
N GLY A 200 23.16 42.54 0.68
CA GLY A 200 23.06 42.12 -0.70
C GLY A 200 21.74 41.42 -1.00
N SER A 201 21.39 41.35 -2.27
CA SER A 201 20.25 40.55 -2.73
C SER A 201 20.54 39.80 -4.02
N GLY A 202 19.78 38.74 -4.25
CA GLY A 202 19.82 38.00 -5.50
C GLY A 202 19.01 36.71 -5.46
N PRO A 203 19.05 35.91 -6.53
CA PRO A 203 18.26 34.69 -6.62
C PRO A 203 18.74 33.60 -5.65
N SER A 204 17.79 32.87 -5.09
CA SER A 204 18.01 31.64 -4.33
C SER A 204 17.21 30.49 -4.93
N GLN A 205 17.84 29.33 -5.00
CA GLN A 205 17.19 28.09 -5.34
C GLN A 205 17.59 26.96 -4.38
N SER A 206 16.70 25.98 -4.21
CA SER A 206 17.06 24.77 -3.48
C SER A 206 16.33 23.55 -4.01
N PHE A 207 16.97 22.40 -3.80
CA PHE A 207 16.43 21.09 -4.05
C PHE A 207 16.52 20.26 -2.77
N THR A 208 15.44 19.58 -2.41
CA THR A 208 15.35 18.79 -1.18
C THR A 208 14.73 17.42 -1.50
N ILE A 209 15.39 16.36 -1.06
CA ILE A 209 14.86 15.00 -1.08
C ILE A 209 14.69 14.55 0.37
N GLY A 210 13.51 14.01 0.68
CA GLY A 210 13.14 13.64 2.03
C GLY A 210 12.49 12.28 2.14
N ALA A 211 12.70 11.64 3.29
CA ALA A 211 11.87 10.54 3.77
C ALA A 211 11.08 11.03 5.00
N ARG A 212 9.80 10.65 5.07
CA ARG A 212 8.86 11.09 6.11
C ARG A 212 8.13 9.90 6.69
N TYR A 213 8.09 9.79 8.01
CA TYR A 213 7.26 8.86 8.76
C TYR A 213 6.00 9.57 9.25
N ILE A 214 4.85 8.92 9.14
CA ILE A 214 3.55 9.46 9.54
C ILE A 214 3.24 8.94 10.96
N ILE A 215 3.09 9.86 11.90
CA ILE A 215 2.90 9.54 13.33
C ILE A 215 1.44 9.18 13.63
N ASP A 216 0.49 9.85 12.96
CA ASP A 216 -0.94 9.63 13.16
C ASP A 216 -1.65 9.36 11.83
N ASN A 217 -2.16 8.14 11.68
CA ASN A 217 -2.86 7.68 10.49
C ASN A 217 -4.39 7.76 10.61
N GLY A 218 -4.93 8.02 11.81
CA GLY A 218 -6.38 7.92 12.10
C GLY A 218 -7.12 9.26 12.10
N LEU A 219 -6.40 10.38 12.27
CA LEU A 219 -7.01 11.71 12.30
C LEU A 219 -7.19 12.31 10.90
N THR A 220 -8.12 13.27 10.79
CA THR A 220 -8.28 14.11 9.58
C THR A 220 -7.02 14.93 9.29
N ASN A 221 -6.31 15.31 10.35
CA ASN A 221 -5.06 16.05 10.32
C ASN A 221 -3.94 15.06 10.63
N ARG A 222 -3.01 14.89 9.70
CA ARG A 222 -1.91 13.93 9.85
C ARG A 222 -0.61 14.67 10.10
N PHE A 223 0.23 14.06 10.93
CA PHE A 223 1.52 14.59 11.29
C PHE A 223 2.61 13.69 10.74
N SER A 224 3.67 14.28 10.21
CA SER A 224 4.86 13.55 9.81
C SER A 224 6.12 14.18 10.37
N VAL A 225 7.11 13.31 10.58
CA VAL A 225 8.48 13.69 10.90
C VAL A 225 9.43 12.99 9.96
N GLY A 226 10.60 13.56 9.71
CA GLY A 226 11.56 12.89 8.84
C GLY A 226 12.88 13.61 8.67
N LEU A 227 13.63 13.11 7.71
CA LEU A 227 14.95 13.58 7.37
C LEU A 227 14.99 14.02 5.90
N ASP A 228 15.72 15.10 5.67
CA ASP A 228 15.88 15.76 4.39
C ASP A 228 17.36 15.92 4.04
N LEU A 229 17.72 15.51 2.83
CA LEU A 229 18.94 15.94 2.17
C LEU A 229 18.60 17.16 1.33
N LYS A 230 19.28 18.27 1.59
CA LYS A 230 18.99 19.53 0.91
C LYS A 230 20.26 20.14 0.34
N TYR A 231 20.13 20.59 -0.90
CA TYR A 231 21.12 21.39 -1.61
C TYR A 231 20.52 22.77 -1.88
N THR A 232 21.24 23.83 -1.51
CA THR A 232 20.90 25.22 -1.83
C THR A 232 21.95 25.83 -2.72
N ASN A 233 21.53 26.80 -3.53
CA ASN A 233 22.42 27.62 -4.33
C ASN A 233 21.85 29.02 -4.37
N THR A 234 22.55 29.95 -3.74
CA THR A 234 22.16 31.35 -3.58
C THR A 234 23.24 32.23 -4.18
N SER A 235 22.86 33.11 -5.10
CA SER A 235 23.77 34.07 -5.73
C SER A 235 23.38 35.48 -5.33
N ILE A 236 24.26 36.19 -4.64
CA ILE A 236 24.08 37.58 -4.22
C ILE A 236 24.87 38.45 -5.19
N LYS A 237 24.16 39.24 -6.01
CA LYS A 237 24.74 40.07 -7.07
C LYS A 237 24.55 41.56 -6.86
N ASN A 238 23.47 41.94 -6.18
CA ASN A 238 23.11 43.33 -5.97
C ASN A 238 23.51 43.73 -4.56
N ILE A 239 24.67 44.36 -4.41
CA ILE A 239 25.24 44.77 -3.12
C ILE A 239 24.95 46.25 -2.87
N LYS A 240 24.57 46.55 -1.63
CA LYS A 240 24.36 47.91 -1.11
C LYS A 240 25.33 48.11 0.04
N ASP A 241 26.39 48.86 -0.25
CA ASP A 241 27.41 49.25 0.72
C ASP A 241 27.58 50.78 0.79
N PRO A 242 26.70 51.49 1.52
CA PRO A 242 26.73 52.96 1.57
C PRO A 242 27.93 53.53 2.33
N ASN A 243 28.59 52.71 3.17
CA ASN A 243 29.72 53.12 3.98
C ASN A 243 31.04 52.61 3.40
N ASP A 244 30.98 51.87 2.28
CA ASP A 244 32.14 51.37 1.55
C ASP A 244 33.10 50.59 2.48
N ILE A 245 32.52 49.62 3.20
CA ILE A 245 33.18 48.81 4.23
C ILE A 245 33.50 47.38 3.76
N THR A 246 33.19 47.03 2.50
CA THR A 246 33.56 45.73 1.91
C THR A 246 34.10 45.88 0.48
N PRO A 247 35.10 45.07 0.08
CA PRO A 247 35.52 44.96 -1.32
C PRO A 247 34.69 43.96 -2.13
N ILE A 248 33.72 43.29 -1.51
CA ILE A 248 32.92 42.21 -2.12
C ILE A 248 31.91 42.83 -3.11
N ASN A 249 31.97 42.40 -4.37
CA ASN A 249 31.06 42.84 -5.44
C ASN A 249 29.92 41.84 -5.72
N ASN A 250 30.20 40.53 -5.62
CA ASN A 250 29.17 39.50 -5.63
C ASN A 250 29.68 38.23 -4.96
N PHE A 251 28.78 37.33 -4.55
CA PHE A 251 29.17 36.00 -4.10
C PHE A 251 28.07 34.97 -4.28
N LYS A 252 28.47 33.71 -4.28
CA LYS A 252 27.63 32.53 -4.47
C LYS A 252 27.87 31.54 -3.33
N ILE A 253 26.81 31.22 -2.60
CA ILE A 253 26.81 30.22 -1.53
C ILE A 253 26.09 28.98 -2.03
N GLN A 254 26.78 27.84 -1.98
CA GLN A 254 26.16 26.54 -2.19
C GLN A 254 26.24 25.76 -0.90
N THR A 255 25.12 25.21 -0.42
CA THR A 255 25.08 24.49 0.85
C THR A 255 24.49 23.11 0.64
N ALA A 256 25.18 22.08 1.11
CA ALA A 256 24.65 20.73 1.21
C ALA A 256 24.48 20.38 2.69
N GLY A 257 23.33 19.81 3.08
CA GLY A 257 23.05 19.54 4.48
C GLY A 257 21.96 18.53 4.75
N ILE A 258 21.84 18.18 6.03
CA ILE A 258 20.84 17.27 6.57
C ILE A 258 19.90 18.05 7.47
N TYR A 259 18.60 17.82 7.29
CA TYR A 259 17.54 18.57 7.95
C TYR A 259 16.53 17.63 8.58
N PHE A 260 16.10 17.95 9.79
CA PHE A 260 14.95 17.35 10.42
C PHE A 260 13.71 18.12 10.00
N THR A 261 12.67 17.40 9.60
CA THR A 261 11.43 17.99 9.10
C THR A 261 10.26 17.50 9.91
N ALA A 262 9.35 18.41 10.25
CA ALA A 262 8.05 18.13 10.83
C ALA A 262 6.96 18.82 9.99
N ALA A 263 5.90 18.10 9.67
CA ALA A 263 4.80 18.64 8.86
C ALA A 263 3.45 18.22 9.42
N VAL A 264 2.46 19.07 9.17
CA VAL A 264 1.04 18.74 9.32
C VAL A 264 0.40 18.81 7.93
N PHE A 265 -0.39 17.81 7.57
CA PHE A 265 -1.03 17.72 6.26
C PHE A 265 -2.41 17.08 6.35
N PHE A 266 -3.24 17.43 5.38
CA PHE A 266 -4.62 16.95 5.23
C PHE A 266 -4.73 16.07 3.99
N GLY A 267 -5.59 15.06 4.07
CA GLY A 267 -5.69 14.04 3.03
C GLY A 267 -4.65 12.94 3.19
N GLY A 268 -4.44 12.17 2.12
CA GLY A 268 -3.55 11.02 2.17
C GLY A 268 -4.14 9.82 2.91
N GLN A 269 -5.41 9.77 3.33
CA GLN A 269 -5.95 8.58 4.00
C GLN A 269 -6.18 7.42 3.03
N ARG A 270 -6.19 6.18 3.54
CA ARG A 270 -6.69 5.03 2.77
C ARG A 270 -8.18 5.18 2.53
N THR A 271 -8.61 4.76 1.35
CA THR A 271 -10.04 4.67 1.02
C THR A 271 -10.47 3.20 0.98
N LYS A 272 -11.78 2.99 0.85
CA LYS A 272 -12.34 1.68 0.54
C LYS A 272 -11.76 1.10 -0.77
N GLY A 273 -11.35 1.93 -1.72
CA GLY A 273 -10.68 1.45 -2.94
C GLY A 273 -9.36 0.73 -2.63
N ASP A 274 -8.54 1.30 -1.74
CA ASP A 274 -7.27 0.69 -1.31
C ASP A 274 -7.51 -0.63 -0.55
N ILE A 275 -8.62 -0.70 0.21
CA ILE A 275 -9.00 -1.90 0.99
C ILE A 275 -9.54 -2.98 0.06
N GLY A 276 -10.49 -2.64 -0.82
CA GLY A 276 -11.07 -3.55 -1.80
C GLY A 276 -10.03 -4.15 -2.75
N LYS A 277 -9.04 -3.36 -3.18
CA LYS A 277 -7.90 -3.89 -3.94
C LYS A 277 -7.06 -4.88 -3.13
N SER A 278 -6.87 -4.65 -1.83
CA SER A 278 -6.18 -5.60 -0.96
C SER A 278 -6.94 -6.93 -0.87
N HIS A 279 -8.27 -6.90 -0.81
CA HIS A 279 -9.10 -8.11 -0.86
C HIS A 279 -8.96 -8.83 -2.20
N TYR A 280 -8.96 -8.09 -3.32
CA TYR A 280 -8.77 -8.67 -4.66
C TYR A 280 -7.46 -9.46 -4.74
N TYR A 281 -6.35 -8.86 -4.33
CA TYR A 281 -5.06 -9.56 -4.37
C TYR A 281 -4.93 -10.69 -3.36
N SER A 282 -5.75 -10.68 -2.31
CA SER A 282 -5.87 -11.78 -1.35
C SER A 282 -6.85 -12.88 -1.82
N LYS A 283 -7.35 -12.78 -3.05
CA LYS A 283 -8.33 -13.69 -3.69
C LYS A 283 -9.68 -13.77 -2.97
N ASP A 284 -10.02 -12.75 -2.19
CA ASP A 284 -11.35 -12.56 -1.61
C ASP A 284 -12.14 -11.59 -2.49
N TYR A 285 -12.64 -12.12 -3.59
CA TYR A 285 -13.32 -11.36 -4.63
C TYR A 285 -14.71 -10.89 -4.20
N ILE A 286 -15.36 -11.59 -3.26
CA ILE A 286 -16.66 -11.16 -2.72
C ILE A 286 -16.49 -9.87 -1.91
N LEU A 287 -15.53 -9.84 -0.96
CA LEU A 287 -15.22 -8.62 -0.21
C LEU A 287 -14.61 -7.54 -1.11
N ALA A 288 -13.77 -7.93 -2.09
CA ALA A 288 -13.20 -6.98 -3.04
C ALA A 288 -14.30 -6.25 -3.82
N LYS A 289 -15.25 -6.98 -4.42
CA LYS A 289 -16.35 -6.42 -5.21
C LYS A 289 -17.15 -5.41 -4.40
N SER A 290 -17.70 -5.86 -3.27
CA SER A 290 -18.54 -5.01 -2.40
C SER A 290 -17.81 -3.76 -1.91
N THR A 291 -16.58 -3.91 -1.43
CA THR A 291 -15.79 -2.76 -0.93
C THR A 291 -15.41 -1.78 -2.04
N LEU A 292 -15.13 -2.28 -3.25
CA LEU A 292 -14.84 -1.42 -4.41
C LEU A 292 -16.09 -0.70 -4.94
N GLU A 293 -17.26 -1.34 -4.91
CA GLU A 293 -18.55 -0.70 -5.24
C GLU A 293 -18.83 0.46 -4.29
N GLU A 294 -18.66 0.26 -2.98
CA GLU A 294 -18.78 1.33 -2.00
C GLU A 294 -17.80 2.49 -2.26
N PHE A 295 -16.58 2.19 -2.70
CA PHE A 295 -15.61 3.22 -3.11
C PHE A 295 -16.08 4.01 -4.33
N VAL A 296 -16.66 3.34 -5.33
CA VAL A 296 -17.18 4.00 -6.54
C VAL A 296 -18.32 4.94 -6.18
N ASP A 297 -19.17 4.55 -5.24
CA ASP A 297 -20.29 5.36 -4.75
C ASP A 297 -19.81 6.57 -3.92
N GLU A 298 -18.81 6.37 -3.06
CA GLU A 298 -18.25 7.45 -2.22
C GLU A 298 -17.40 8.46 -3.01
N TYR A 299 -16.69 8.01 -4.06
CA TYR A 299 -15.76 8.84 -4.83
C TYR A 299 -15.99 8.73 -6.35
N PRO A 300 -17.17 9.12 -6.88
CA PRO A 300 -17.52 8.93 -8.28
C PRO A 300 -16.58 9.66 -9.27
N ASN A 301 -15.92 10.72 -8.80
CA ASN A 301 -14.99 11.55 -9.59
C ASN A 301 -13.50 11.23 -9.35
N HIS A 302 -13.18 10.11 -8.70
CA HIS A 302 -11.78 9.74 -8.41
C HIS A 302 -10.96 9.44 -9.68
N VAL A 303 -9.66 9.74 -9.71
CA VAL A 303 -8.84 9.63 -10.95
C VAL A 303 -8.72 8.20 -11.43
N ASN A 304 -8.61 7.28 -10.47
CA ASN A 304 -8.53 5.86 -10.73
C ASN A 304 -9.90 5.17 -10.69
N ILE A 305 -11.02 5.89 -10.84
CA ILE A 305 -12.36 5.28 -10.80
C ILE A 305 -12.53 4.15 -11.83
N ASN A 306 -11.95 4.31 -13.03
CA ASN A 306 -11.98 3.28 -14.07
C ASN A 306 -11.18 2.03 -13.67
N SER A 307 -10.05 2.19 -12.97
CA SER A 307 -9.31 1.06 -12.40
C SER A 307 -10.16 0.31 -11.36
N ALA A 308 -10.87 1.02 -10.49
CA ALA A 308 -11.76 0.40 -9.50
C ALA A 308 -12.89 -0.38 -10.17
N LYS A 309 -13.58 0.22 -11.17
CA LYS A 309 -14.61 -0.46 -11.97
C LYS A 309 -14.09 -1.70 -12.69
N LYS A 310 -12.87 -1.65 -13.22
CA LYS A 310 -12.23 -2.82 -13.83
C LYS A 310 -12.01 -3.94 -12.80
N LEU A 311 -11.51 -3.61 -11.61
CA LEU A 311 -11.33 -4.59 -10.53
C LEU A 311 -12.66 -5.18 -10.03
N ILE A 312 -13.75 -4.41 -10.03
CA ILE A 312 -15.10 -4.92 -9.72
C ILE A 312 -15.50 -6.00 -10.72
N ILE A 313 -15.38 -5.73 -12.02
CA ILE A 313 -15.72 -6.68 -13.09
C ILE A 313 -14.83 -7.93 -13.02
N GLU A 314 -13.52 -7.75 -12.79
CA GLU A 314 -12.60 -8.88 -12.64
C GLU A 314 -12.92 -9.71 -11.38
N SER A 315 -13.27 -9.06 -10.27
CA SER A 315 -13.70 -9.72 -9.04
C SER A 315 -14.93 -10.56 -9.31
N GLU A 316 -15.97 -9.98 -9.92
CA GLU A 316 -17.21 -10.66 -10.26
C GLU A 316 -16.99 -11.94 -11.08
N ARG A 317 -16.16 -11.86 -12.13
CA ARG A 317 -15.77 -13.03 -12.93
C ARG A 317 -15.06 -14.12 -12.13
N LYS A 318 -14.37 -13.75 -11.05
CA LYS A 318 -13.57 -14.66 -10.21
C LYS A 318 -14.31 -15.19 -8.98
N ILE A 319 -15.46 -14.63 -8.60
CA ILE A 319 -16.29 -15.10 -7.47
C ILE A 319 -16.64 -16.59 -7.58
N PRO A 320 -17.10 -17.14 -8.73
CA PRO A 320 -17.42 -18.56 -8.85
C PRO A 320 -16.24 -19.48 -8.48
N TYR A 321 -15.02 -19.09 -8.88
CA TYR A 321 -13.80 -19.83 -8.54
C TYR A 321 -13.44 -19.73 -7.07
N GLN A 322 -13.69 -18.59 -6.41
CA GLN A 322 -13.53 -18.49 -4.96
C GLN A 322 -14.48 -19.43 -4.23
N LEU A 323 -15.76 -19.41 -4.58
CA LEU A 323 -16.77 -20.28 -3.97
C LEU A 323 -16.45 -21.77 -4.19
N MET A 324 -15.97 -22.14 -5.38
CA MET A 324 -15.49 -23.50 -5.66
C MET A 324 -14.32 -23.90 -4.75
N ARG A 325 -13.31 -23.03 -4.56
CA ARG A 325 -12.18 -23.29 -3.67
C ARG A 325 -12.62 -23.42 -2.21
N GLU A 326 -13.54 -22.58 -1.76
CA GLU A 326 -14.15 -22.68 -0.43
C GLU A 326 -14.89 -24.01 -0.26
N GLY A 327 -15.66 -24.43 -1.27
CA GLY A 327 -16.32 -25.74 -1.32
C GLY A 327 -15.33 -26.89 -1.19
N MET A 328 -14.23 -26.86 -1.94
CA MET A 328 -13.16 -27.87 -1.87
C MET A 328 -12.53 -27.96 -0.48
N ASN A 329 -12.33 -26.82 0.20
CA ASN A 329 -11.80 -26.81 1.56
C ASN A 329 -12.76 -27.49 2.54
N PHE A 330 -14.06 -27.21 2.44
CA PHE A 330 -15.06 -27.89 3.27
C PHE A 330 -15.13 -29.39 2.99
N ASP A 331 -15.06 -29.78 1.71
CA ASP A 331 -15.07 -31.17 1.26
C ASP A 331 -13.87 -31.96 1.83
N GLN A 332 -12.66 -31.40 1.72
CA GLN A 332 -11.44 -31.97 2.31
C GLN A 332 -11.53 -32.18 3.83
N ARG A 333 -12.37 -31.40 4.52
CA ARG A 333 -12.60 -31.49 5.96
C ARG A 333 -13.79 -32.38 6.33
N GLY A 334 -14.44 -33.02 5.36
CA GLY A 334 -15.63 -33.85 5.56
C GLY A 334 -16.92 -33.06 5.84
N LEU A 335 -16.91 -31.74 5.62
CA LEU A 335 -18.07 -30.87 5.84
C LEU A 335 -18.93 -30.80 4.57
N ILE A 336 -19.47 -31.93 4.15
CA ILE A 336 -20.09 -32.14 2.83
C ILE A 336 -21.24 -31.17 2.55
N GLU A 337 -22.16 -30.96 3.50
CA GLU A 337 -23.30 -30.05 3.30
C GLU A 337 -22.85 -28.61 3.00
N ARG A 338 -21.83 -28.13 3.73
CA ARG A 338 -21.25 -26.80 3.50
C ARG A 338 -20.52 -26.73 2.16
N ALA A 339 -19.82 -27.80 1.79
CA ALA A 339 -19.13 -27.89 0.52
C ALA A 339 -20.12 -27.78 -0.66
N VAL A 340 -21.18 -28.60 -0.62
CA VAL A 340 -22.24 -28.60 -1.63
C VAL A 340 -22.95 -27.26 -1.69
N GLN A 341 -23.26 -26.64 -0.56
CA GLN A 341 -23.86 -25.30 -0.54
C GLN A 341 -22.99 -24.28 -1.30
N ARG A 342 -21.66 -24.30 -1.07
CA ARG A 342 -20.73 -23.42 -1.79
C ARG A 342 -20.63 -23.76 -3.28
N TYR A 343 -20.63 -25.04 -3.64
CA TYR A 343 -20.65 -25.45 -5.04
C TYR A 343 -21.93 -25.02 -5.77
N ILE A 344 -23.09 -25.20 -5.15
CA ILE A 344 -24.36 -24.74 -5.73
C ILE A 344 -24.33 -23.23 -5.94
N GLN A 345 -23.88 -22.45 -4.94
CA GLN A 345 -23.71 -21.01 -5.09
C GLN A 345 -22.78 -20.68 -6.26
N ALA A 346 -21.61 -21.33 -6.35
CA ALA A 346 -20.68 -21.14 -7.46
C ALA A 346 -21.34 -21.44 -8.83
N LYS A 347 -22.09 -22.55 -8.92
CA LYS A 347 -22.77 -23.02 -10.14
C LYS A 347 -23.80 -22.00 -10.65
N THR A 348 -24.48 -21.25 -9.77
CA THR A 348 -25.51 -20.27 -10.17
C THR A 348 -24.96 -19.08 -10.96
N ILE A 349 -23.68 -18.73 -10.75
CA ILE A 349 -23.04 -17.53 -11.31
C ILE A 349 -21.81 -17.86 -12.18
N ALA A 350 -21.47 -19.15 -12.33
CA ALA A 350 -20.38 -19.62 -13.16
C ALA A 350 -20.67 -19.48 -14.66
N ASP A 351 -19.62 -19.35 -15.46
CA ASP A 351 -19.69 -19.57 -16.90
C ASP A 351 -19.98 -21.04 -17.23
N THR A 352 -20.27 -21.34 -18.50
CA THR A 352 -20.65 -22.69 -18.95
C THR A 352 -19.60 -23.74 -18.62
N LEU A 353 -18.32 -23.44 -18.86
CA LEU A 353 -17.22 -24.38 -18.63
C LEU A 353 -17.09 -24.72 -17.14
N LEU A 354 -17.03 -23.71 -16.27
CA LEU A 354 -16.89 -23.92 -14.84
C LEU A 354 -18.15 -24.57 -14.24
N LYS A 355 -19.33 -24.25 -14.78
CA LYS A 355 -20.59 -24.85 -14.36
C LYS A 355 -20.59 -26.37 -14.55
N ASP A 356 -20.07 -26.86 -15.67
CA ASP A 356 -19.97 -28.30 -15.96
C ASP A 356 -19.01 -28.99 -14.97
N VAL A 357 -17.87 -28.37 -14.68
CA VAL A 357 -16.90 -28.89 -13.69
C VAL A 357 -17.50 -28.95 -12.29
N ILE A 358 -18.24 -27.92 -11.88
CA ILE A 358 -18.91 -27.89 -10.58
C ILE A 358 -20.02 -28.94 -10.52
N ASP A 359 -20.79 -29.10 -11.60
CA ASP A 359 -21.86 -30.10 -11.66
C ASP A 359 -21.33 -31.52 -11.53
N GLU A 360 -20.22 -31.83 -12.22
CA GLU A 360 -19.55 -33.12 -12.07
C GLU A 360 -19.07 -33.36 -10.65
N ARG A 361 -18.50 -32.34 -9.99
CA ARG A 361 -18.09 -32.47 -8.58
C ARG A 361 -19.27 -32.73 -7.64
N ILE A 362 -20.39 -32.03 -7.84
CA ILE A 362 -21.62 -32.26 -7.07
C ILE A 362 -22.14 -33.68 -7.32
N ARG A 363 -22.08 -34.16 -8.58
CA ARG A 363 -22.46 -35.52 -8.96
C ARG A 363 -21.60 -36.57 -8.24
N GLU A 364 -20.29 -36.42 -8.24
CA GLU A 364 -19.36 -37.32 -7.53
C GLU A 364 -19.68 -37.41 -6.04
N ILE A 365 -19.87 -36.25 -5.39
CA ILE A 365 -20.25 -36.18 -3.97
C ILE A 365 -21.59 -36.88 -3.76
N ALA A 366 -22.59 -36.63 -4.61
CA ALA A 366 -23.90 -37.23 -4.49
C ALA A 366 -23.83 -38.76 -4.55
N PHE A 367 -23.15 -39.34 -5.55
CA PHE A 367 -23.01 -40.80 -5.66
C PHE A 367 -22.27 -41.42 -4.46
N LYS A 368 -21.20 -40.77 -3.99
CA LYS A 368 -20.50 -41.21 -2.78
C LYS A 368 -21.41 -41.21 -1.55
N GLU A 369 -22.25 -40.18 -1.40
CA GLU A 369 -23.21 -40.12 -0.29
C GLU A 369 -24.36 -41.12 -0.43
N ILE A 370 -24.73 -41.52 -1.66
CA ILE A 370 -25.63 -42.66 -1.88
C ILE A 370 -24.98 -43.96 -1.36
N GLU A 371 -23.71 -44.22 -1.65
CA GLU A 371 -22.99 -45.40 -1.13
C GLU A 371 -22.90 -45.40 0.41
N ASN A 372 -22.66 -44.22 1.01
CA ASN A 372 -22.71 -44.07 2.48
C ASN A 372 -24.10 -44.40 3.02
N ALA A 373 -25.17 -43.98 2.32
CA ALA A 373 -26.53 -44.35 2.71
C ALA A 373 -26.79 -45.85 2.58
N GLU A 374 -26.23 -46.54 1.57
CA GLU A 374 -26.33 -48.00 1.46
C GLU A 374 -25.69 -48.69 2.67
N THR A 375 -24.59 -48.13 3.20
CA THR A 375 -23.96 -48.59 4.44
C THR A 375 -24.85 -48.37 5.66
N LEU A 376 -25.51 -47.22 5.78
CA LEU A 376 -26.50 -46.97 6.85
C LEU A 376 -27.67 -47.97 6.78
N MET A 377 -28.16 -48.23 5.57
CA MET A 377 -29.25 -49.18 5.33
C MET A 377 -28.86 -50.60 5.76
N SER A 378 -27.66 -51.06 5.43
CA SER A 378 -27.18 -52.40 5.80
C SER A 378 -26.93 -52.57 7.30
N GLN A 379 -26.65 -51.48 8.02
CA GLN A 379 -26.53 -51.44 9.47
C GLN A 379 -27.88 -51.37 10.21
N GLY A 380 -29.00 -51.31 9.48
CA GLY A 380 -30.36 -51.27 10.04
C GLY A 380 -30.91 -49.86 10.24
N TYR A 381 -30.18 -48.80 9.89
CA TYR A 381 -30.62 -47.41 10.00
C TYR A 381 -31.39 -46.94 8.74
N GLY A 382 -32.43 -47.69 8.35
CA GLY A 382 -33.11 -47.49 7.06
C GLY A 382 -33.83 -46.15 6.91
N ASP A 383 -34.53 -45.67 7.95
CA ASP A 383 -35.16 -44.34 7.93
C ASP A 383 -34.13 -43.22 7.78
N SER A 384 -33.00 -43.31 8.47
CA SER A 384 -31.88 -42.36 8.35
C SER A 384 -31.26 -42.40 6.96
N ALA A 385 -31.09 -43.58 6.37
CA ALA A 385 -30.60 -43.74 5.01
C ALA A 385 -31.55 -43.11 3.98
N ILE A 386 -32.87 -43.31 4.10
CA ILE A 386 -33.87 -42.69 3.22
C ILE A 386 -33.86 -41.16 3.36
N ALA A 387 -33.78 -40.64 4.59
CA ALA A 387 -33.68 -39.21 4.84
C ALA A 387 -32.41 -38.61 4.22
N HIS A 388 -31.26 -39.30 4.36
CA HIS A 388 -29.99 -38.89 3.76
C HIS A 388 -30.08 -38.82 2.24
N VAL A 389 -30.54 -39.89 1.59
CA VAL A 389 -30.72 -39.94 0.12
C VAL A 389 -31.69 -38.85 -0.36
N THR A 390 -32.73 -38.55 0.42
CA THR A 390 -33.66 -37.47 0.10
C THR A 390 -32.95 -36.11 0.13
N ASN A 391 -32.11 -35.84 1.14
CA ASN A 391 -31.29 -34.64 1.21
C ASN A 391 -30.32 -34.54 0.01
N VAL A 392 -29.59 -35.63 -0.27
CA VAL A 392 -28.65 -35.72 -1.41
C VAL A 392 -29.34 -35.48 -2.75
N SER A 393 -30.58 -35.96 -2.92
CA SER A 393 -31.36 -35.70 -4.14
C SER A 393 -31.73 -34.22 -4.32
N GLY A 394 -31.78 -33.44 -3.23
CA GLY A 394 -31.90 -31.99 -3.26
C GLY A 394 -30.63 -31.29 -3.75
N TRP A 395 -29.46 -31.91 -3.54
CA TRP A 395 -28.18 -31.40 -4.04
C TRP A 395 -28.00 -31.71 -5.53
N TYR A 396 -28.33 -32.94 -5.92
CA TYR A 396 -28.23 -33.42 -7.30
C TYR A 396 -29.49 -34.22 -7.71
N PRO A 397 -30.41 -33.60 -8.47
CA PRO A 397 -31.68 -34.25 -8.84
C PRO A 397 -31.54 -35.57 -9.62
N GLY A 398 -30.40 -35.82 -10.27
CA GLY A 398 -30.16 -37.04 -11.04
C GLY A 398 -30.17 -38.33 -10.21
N VAL A 399 -29.93 -38.25 -8.89
CA VAL A 399 -30.00 -39.42 -7.99
C VAL A 399 -31.37 -39.64 -7.35
N SER A 400 -32.39 -38.84 -7.69
CA SER A 400 -33.75 -38.95 -7.11
C SER A 400 -34.38 -40.33 -7.25
N HIS A 401 -34.06 -41.07 -8.31
CA HIS A 401 -34.54 -42.44 -8.52
C HIS A 401 -34.09 -43.42 -7.42
N HIS A 402 -32.97 -43.15 -6.73
CA HIS A 402 -32.51 -43.97 -5.59
C HIS A 402 -33.47 -43.88 -4.40
N ILE A 403 -34.19 -42.77 -4.19
CA ILE A 403 -35.14 -42.64 -3.06
C ILE A 403 -36.15 -43.78 -3.07
N LYS A 404 -36.68 -44.11 -4.26
CA LYS A 404 -37.65 -45.21 -4.44
C LYS A 404 -37.01 -46.55 -4.07
N ARG A 405 -35.80 -46.83 -4.60
CA ARG A 405 -35.03 -48.05 -4.31
C ARG A 405 -34.77 -48.22 -2.81
N PHE A 406 -34.37 -47.16 -2.12
CA PHE A 406 -34.10 -47.20 -0.67
C PHE A 406 -35.37 -47.46 0.15
N LYS A 407 -36.51 -46.85 -0.20
CA LYS A 407 -37.80 -47.11 0.45
C LYS A 407 -38.23 -48.57 0.29
N ILE A 408 -38.10 -49.12 -0.93
CA ILE A 408 -38.39 -50.53 -1.20
C ILE A 408 -37.49 -51.44 -0.35
N ASN A 409 -36.17 -51.24 -0.41
CA ASN A 409 -35.21 -52.07 0.32
C ASN A 409 -35.46 -52.03 1.84
N HIS A 410 -35.81 -50.87 2.39
CA HIS A 410 -36.13 -50.76 3.81
C HIS A 410 -37.36 -51.59 4.21
N LEU A 411 -38.45 -51.49 3.43
CA LEU A 411 -39.67 -52.26 3.65
C LEU A 411 -39.43 -53.77 3.49
N MET A 412 -38.66 -54.17 2.47
CA MET A 412 -38.28 -55.57 2.25
C MET A 412 -37.47 -56.11 3.44
N ASN A 413 -36.47 -55.36 3.93
CA ASN A 413 -35.67 -55.74 5.09
C ASN A 413 -36.52 -55.89 6.37
N GLN A 414 -37.47 -54.98 6.60
CA GLN A 414 -38.39 -55.06 7.75
C GLN A 414 -39.30 -56.29 7.65
N GLY A 415 -39.86 -56.55 6.46
CA GLY A 415 -40.66 -57.75 6.19
C GLY A 415 -39.87 -59.02 6.46
N GLU A 416 -38.67 -59.14 5.90
CA GLU A 416 -37.78 -60.29 6.08
C GLU A 416 -37.40 -60.53 7.56
N GLN A 417 -37.08 -59.46 8.31
CA GLN A 417 -36.76 -59.59 9.75
C GLN A 417 -37.96 -60.11 10.55
N LEU A 418 -39.17 -59.60 10.28
CA LEU A 418 -40.40 -60.04 10.93
C LEU A 418 -40.78 -61.46 10.53
N TYR A 419 -40.56 -61.83 9.27
CA TYR A 419 -40.75 -63.19 8.78
C TYR A 419 -39.85 -64.18 9.52
N LYS A 420 -38.54 -63.87 9.62
CA LYS A 420 -37.56 -64.68 10.37
C LYS A 420 -37.91 -64.79 11.85
N ALA A 421 -38.58 -63.79 12.41
CA ALA A 421 -39.08 -63.81 13.79
C ALA A 421 -40.43 -64.55 13.97
N GLY A 422 -40.99 -65.13 12.90
CA GLY A 422 -42.28 -65.86 12.94
C GLY A 422 -43.52 -64.96 12.93
N LEU A 423 -43.37 -63.66 12.67
CA LEU A 423 -44.46 -62.68 12.66
C LEU A 423 -45.03 -62.48 11.25
N TYR A 424 -45.52 -63.55 10.63
CA TYR A 424 -45.91 -63.61 9.21
C TYR A 424 -46.92 -62.53 8.77
N ASN A 425 -47.98 -62.30 9.55
CA ASN A 425 -48.99 -61.29 9.21
C ASN A 425 -48.42 -59.87 9.20
N ARG A 426 -47.46 -59.56 10.08
CA ARG A 426 -46.78 -58.26 10.11
C ARG A 426 -45.75 -58.15 8.98
N SER A 427 -45.05 -59.24 8.68
CA SER A 427 -44.15 -59.34 7.52
C SER A 427 -44.87 -59.04 6.20
N LEU A 428 -46.02 -59.70 5.96
CA LEU A 428 -46.85 -59.49 4.76
C LEU A 428 -47.26 -58.03 4.58
N PHE A 429 -47.60 -57.33 5.66
CA PHE A 429 -47.92 -55.91 5.59
C PHE A 429 -46.77 -55.10 4.96
N TYR A 430 -45.52 -55.31 5.36
CA TYR A 430 -44.38 -54.56 4.80
C TYR A 430 -44.08 -54.92 3.34
N PHE A 431 -44.21 -56.20 2.98
CA PHE A 431 -44.07 -56.63 1.57
C PHE A 431 -45.15 -56.05 0.67
N ASP A 432 -46.40 -56.00 1.13
CA ASP A 432 -47.51 -55.36 0.40
C ASP A 432 -47.26 -53.85 0.20
N GLN A 433 -46.67 -53.17 1.19
CA GLN A 433 -46.28 -51.76 1.03
C GLN A 433 -45.15 -51.60 0.00
N ALA A 434 -44.19 -52.52 -0.07
CA ALA A 434 -43.15 -52.50 -1.09
C ALA A 434 -43.74 -52.70 -2.50
N LEU A 435 -44.70 -53.63 -2.66
CA LEU A 435 -45.41 -53.89 -3.92
C LEU A 435 -46.24 -52.71 -4.40
N LYS A 436 -46.80 -51.91 -3.48
CA LYS A 436 -47.47 -50.65 -3.84
C LYS A 436 -46.52 -49.61 -4.44
N ILE A 437 -45.24 -49.65 -4.07
CA ILE A 437 -44.22 -48.76 -4.61
C ILE A 437 -43.69 -49.29 -5.94
N ASP A 438 -43.41 -50.60 -6.05
CA ASP A 438 -43.06 -51.25 -7.33
C ASP A 438 -43.69 -52.64 -7.47
N SER A 439 -44.67 -52.75 -8.37
CA SER A 439 -45.44 -53.97 -8.60
C SER A 439 -44.65 -55.07 -9.31
N ARG A 440 -43.38 -54.83 -9.68
CA ARG A 440 -42.51 -55.86 -10.30
C ARG A 440 -41.84 -56.75 -9.25
N LEU A 441 -41.91 -56.39 -7.97
CA LEU A 441 -41.33 -57.15 -6.85
C LEU A 441 -42.13 -58.43 -6.51
N THR A 442 -43.20 -58.74 -7.24
CA THR A 442 -44.14 -59.85 -6.92
C THR A 442 -43.44 -61.20 -6.78
N PHE A 443 -42.42 -61.45 -7.60
CA PHE A 443 -41.65 -62.69 -7.54
C PHE A 443 -40.74 -62.75 -6.32
N GLU A 444 -40.08 -61.64 -5.97
CA GLU A 444 -39.16 -61.54 -4.83
C GLU A 444 -39.90 -61.54 -3.49
N VAL A 445 -41.12 -61.02 -3.45
CA VAL A 445 -42.00 -61.13 -2.28
C VAL A 445 -42.53 -62.55 -2.12
N ALA A 446 -42.88 -63.23 -3.21
CA ALA A 446 -43.43 -64.59 -3.19
C ALA A 446 -42.43 -65.67 -2.72
N THR A 447 -41.15 -65.33 -2.57
CA THR A 447 -40.12 -66.25 -2.04
C THR A 447 -40.04 -66.31 -0.52
N PHE A 448 -40.78 -65.46 0.20
CA PHE A 448 -40.95 -65.48 1.66
C PHE A 448 -42.34 -66.01 1.99
#